data_AF-A0A7Y2HBW5-F1
#
_entry.id   AF-A0A7Y2HBW5-F1
#
_cell.length_a   1.000
_cell.length_b   1.000
_cell.length_c   1.000
_cell.angle_alpha   90.00
_cell.angle_beta   90.00
_cell.angle_gamma   90.00
#
_symmetry.space_group_name_H-M   'P 1'
#
loop_
_entity.id
_entity.type
_entity.pdbx_description
1 polymer ?
#
loop_
_entity_poly.entity_id
_entity_poly.type
_entity_poly.pdbx_seq_one_letter_code
_entity_poly.pdbx_strand_id
1 'polypeptide(L)'
;MKAKVDKYKMPTIILIVLVALWAILGLMDMKNNTTDGYRTDGNSTIIQIDQDSPAEAAGLQVGDRLISIDGTGVNDTKSWELKSRAKVGDTWSYVVDRNGEEMAMDLTFASPSGSSKMLNYAGFLLGLIFLLCGIWVFMTNKSYAAALFSVFSILFSLTFFGGPYLSSPAMRDISNIVTTTLFLGAFAYLVKFLLQFPSQRSPLGTSKANYLIFGPVVLLAVIIIILELLDPEWVTGLRTGMRVLFGLTIVYYFGWALLTLIKRYNSSTAEERSAKGINLMLIGAILGLVPILILIIINTVSPSTIIPGGDYAFLTLGLIPISFALALNKE
;
A
#
# COMPACT_ATOMS: atom_id res chain seq x y z
N MET A 1 26.47 -21.70 -1.90
CA MET A 1 25.46 -20.65 -2.22
C MET A 1 24.39 -21.12 -3.22
N LYS A 2 24.74 -21.80 -4.32
CA LYS A 2 23.77 -22.36 -5.30
C LYS A 2 22.60 -23.14 -4.67
N ALA A 3 22.88 -24.09 -3.78
CA ALA A 3 21.85 -24.92 -3.13
C ALA A 3 20.77 -24.16 -2.33
N LYS A 4 21.05 -22.92 -1.86
CA LYS A 4 20.02 -22.11 -1.16
C LYS A 4 19.03 -21.48 -2.14
N VAL A 5 19.45 -21.16 -3.36
CA VAL A 5 18.63 -20.45 -4.36
C VAL A 5 17.61 -21.40 -4.97
N ASP A 6 18.01 -22.64 -5.23
CA ASP A 6 17.12 -23.69 -5.76
C ASP A 6 15.94 -23.96 -4.82
N LYS A 7 16.15 -23.88 -3.50
CA LYS A 7 15.10 -24.03 -2.48
C LYS A 7 13.98 -22.98 -2.61
N TYR A 8 14.30 -21.76 -3.04
CA TYR A 8 13.33 -20.66 -3.14
C TYR A 8 12.77 -20.46 -4.55
N LYS A 9 13.28 -21.20 -5.55
CA LYS A 9 12.89 -21.06 -6.94
C LYS A 9 11.40 -21.38 -7.15
N MET A 10 10.96 -22.56 -6.71
CA MET A 10 9.55 -22.98 -6.89
C MET A 10 8.56 -22.09 -6.13
N PRO A 11 8.78 -21.75 -4.83
CA PRO A 11 7.91 -20.81 -4.12
C PRO A 11 7.81 -19.44 -4.80
N THR A 12 8.92 -18.91 -5.33
CA THR A 12 8.92 -17.60 -6.00
C THR A 12 8.13 -17.65 -7.31
N ILE A 13 8.24 -18.73 -8.09
CA ILE A 13 7.45 -18.90 -9.32
C ILE A 13 5.95 -18.98 -9.00
N ILE A 14 5.57 -19.75 -7.98
CA ILE A 14 4.17 -19.82 -7.53
C ILE A 14 3.68 -18.43 -7.14
N LEU A 15 4.48 -17.69 -6.37
CA LEU A 15 4.15 -16.32 -5.97
C LEU A 15 3.94 -15.41 -7.19
N ILE A 16 4.82 -15.46 -8.20
CA ILE A 16 4.68 -14.68 -9.44
C ILE A 16 3.34 -14.98 -10.11
N VAL A 17 2.98 -16.26 -10.25
CA VAL A 17 1.72 -16.66 -10.88
C VAL A 17 0.52 -16.16 -10.08
N LEU A 18 0.52 -16.32 -8.76
CA LEU A 18 -0.57 -15.85 -7.90
C LEU A 18 -0.74 -14.32 -7.97
N VAL A 19 0.36 -13.57 -7.94
CA VAL A 19 0.33 -12.10 -8.05
C VAL A 19 -0.11 -11.66 -9.44
N ALA A 20 0.31 -12.35 -10.51
CA ALA A 20 -0.14 -12.05 -11.87
C ALA A 20 -1.64 -12.32 -12.04
N LEU A 21 -2.16 -13.42 -11.48
CA LEU A 21 -3.60 -13.69 -11.47
C LEU A 21 -4.36 -12.62 -10.69
N TRP A 22 -3.85 -12.22 -9.52
CA TRP A 22 -4.43 -11.12 -8.74
C TRP A 22 -4.47 -9.80 -9.51
N ALA A 23 -3.38 -9.47 -10.23
CA ALA A 23 -3.30 -8.29 -11.08
C ALA A 23 -4.34 -8.32 -12.21
N ILE A 24 -4.49 -9.44 -12.90
CA ILE A 24 -5.48 -9.59 -13.98
C ILE A 24 -6.90 -9.41 -13.43
N LEU A 25 -7.22 -10.07 -12.31
CA LEU A 25 -8.53 -9.96 -11.67
C LEU A 25 -8.83 -8.53 -11.20
N GLY A 26 -7.85 -7.84 -10.61
CA GLY A 26 -7.97 -6.43 -10.24
C GLY A 26 -8.22 -5.54 -11.45
N LEU A 27 -7.44 -5.70 -12.52
CA LEU A 27 -7.60 -4.93 -13.75
C LEU A 27 -8.99 -5.11 -14.38
N MET A 28 -9.50 -6.35 -14.38
CA MET A 28 -10.84 -6.66 -14.88
C MET A 28 -11.95 -6.00 -14.07
N ASP A 29 -11.73 -5.79 -12.76
CA ASP A 29 -12.70 -5.20 -11.86
C ASP A 29 -12.65 -3.66 -11.82
N MET A 30 -11.53 -3.05 -12.20
CA MET A 30 -11.36 -1.58 -12.22
C MET A 30 -12.46 -0.84 -13.01
N LYS A 31 -13.02 -1.46 -14.05
CA LYS A 31 -14.12 -0.87 -14.83
C LYS A 31 -15.43 -0.70 -14.04
N ASN A 32 -15.55 -1.43 -12.93
CA ASN A 32 -16.73 -1.43 -12.06
C ASN A 32 -16.59 -0.42 -10.91
N ASN A 33 -15.48 0.30 -10.83
CA ASN A 33 -15.31 1.37 -9.83
C ASN A 33 -16.34 2.47 -10.06
N THR A 34 -16.84 3.02 -8.97
CA THR A 34 -17.75 4.17 -8.94
C THR A 34 -17.06 5.36 -8.27
N THR A 35 -17.69 6.52 -8.35
CA THR A 35 -17.30 7.71 -7.59
C THR A 35 -18.52 8.36 -6.97
N ASP A 36 -18.34 8.92 -5.79
CA ASP A 36 -19.24 9.84 -5.10
C ASP A 36 -18.77 11.30 -5.26
N GLY A 37 -17.46 11.54 -5.39
CA GLY A 37 -16.91 12.83 -5.81
C GLY A 37 -16.71 13.84 -4.69
N TYR A 38 -16.52 13.36 -3.46
CA TYR A 38 -16.16 14.21 -2.32
C TYR A 38 -15.01 13.59 -1.52
N ARG A 39 -14.38 14.40 -0.67
CA ARG A 39 -13.37 13.94 0.30
C ARG A 39 -13.76 14.40 1.69
N THR A 40 -13.47 13.56 2.69
CA THR A 40 -13.72 13.87 4.10
C THR A 40 -12.43 14.00 4.90
N ASP A 41 -12.53 14.69 6.04
CA ASP A 41 -11.53 14.63 7.10
C ASP A 41 -11.72 13.41 8.02
N GLY A 42 -10.92 13.33 9.09
CA GLY A 42 -11.01 12.24 10.07
C GLY A 42 -12.30 12.18 10.90
N ASN A 43 -13.17 13.19 10.78
CA ASN A 43 -14.44 13.31 11.49
C ASN A 43 -15.65 13.19 10.54
N SER A 44 -15.46 12.65 9.33
CA SER A 44 -16.50 12.52 8.31
C SER A 44 -17.09 13.85 7.83
N THR A 45 -16.33 14.94 7.96
CA THR A 45 -16.72 16.26 7.45
C THR A 45 -16.19 16.43 6.04
N ILE A 46 -17.05 16.84 5.10
CA ILE A 46 -16.68 17.08 3.71
C ILE A 46 -15.73 18.28 3.64
N ILE A 47 -14.53 18.05 3.12
CA ILE A 47 -13.47 19.07 2.97
C ILE A 47 -13.22 19.46 1.51
N GLN A 48 -13.72 18.66 0.57
CA GLN A 48 -13.60 18.91 -0.86
C GLN A 48 -14.76 18.24 -1.60
N ILE A 49 -15.26 18.92 -2.62
CA ILE A 49 -16.20 18.37 -3.61
C ILE A 49 -15.57 18.57 -4.98
N ASP A 50 -15.56 17.52 -5.77
CA ASP A 50 -15.05 17.55 -7.13
C ASP A 50 -16.08 18.21 -8.05
N GLN A 51 -15.61 19.03 -8.99
CA GLN A 51 -16.46 19.66 -9.99
C GLN A 51 -17.10 18.60 -10.91
N ASP A 52 -18.36 18.83 -11.30
CA ASP A 52 -19.18 17.97 -12.15
C ASP A 52 -19.35 16.54 -11.57
N SER A 53 -19.38 16.44 -10.24
CA SER A 53 -19.42 15.17 -9.52
C SER A 53 -20.80 14.80 -8.98
N PRO A 54 -21.05 13.52 -8.63
CA PRO A 54 -22.29 13.11 -7.97
C PRO A 54 -22.59 13.87 -6.68
N ALA A 55 -21.57 14.18 -5.88
CA ALA A 55 -21.72 14.97 -4.67
C ALA A 55 -22.19 16.40 -4.94
N GLU A 56 -21.59 17.06 -5.93
CA GLU A 56 -22.02 18.40 -6.35
C GLU A 56 -23.47 18.37 -6.88
N ALA A 57 -23.78 17.38 -7.72
CA ALA A 57 -25.12 17.20 -8.27
C ALA A 57 -26.18 16.90 -7.18
N ALA A 58 -25.80 16.18 -6.13
CA ALA A 58 -26.64 15.88 -4.97
C ALA A 58 -26.82 17.08 -4.02
N GLY A 59 -26.07 18.17 -4.21
CA GLY A 59 -26.13 19.37 -3.38
C GLY A 59 -25.37 19.28 -2.05
N LEU A 60 -24.44 18.33 -1.94
CA LEU A 60 -23.49 18.28 -0.82
C LEU A 60 -22.61 19.53 -0.85
N GLN A 61 -22.13 19.93 0.33
CA GLN A 61 -21.30 21.13 0.50
C GLN A 61 -20.09 20.85 1.39
N VAL A 62 -19.01 21.58 1.14
CA VAL A 62 -17.86 21.61 2.05
C VAL A 62 -18.33 22.12 3.41
N GLY A 63 -18.00 21.40 4.47
CA GLY A 63 -18.47 21.64 5.83
C GLY A 63 -19.61 20.73 6.29
N ASP A 64 -20.29 20.03 5.37
CA ASP A 64 -21.29 19.02 5.74
C ASP A 64 -20.64 17.88 6.53
N ARG A 65 -21.23 17.51 7.67
CA ARG A 65 -20.80 16.33 8.42
C ARG A 65 -21.70 15.15 8.09
N LEU A 66 -21.13 14.10 7.52
CA LEU A 66 -21.88 12.89 7.20
C LEU A 66 -22.32 12.17 8.48
N ILE A 67 -23.61 11.84 8.58
CA ILE A 67 -24.20 11.08 9.69
C ILE A 67 -24.44 9.63 9.26
N SER A 68 -25.14 9.43 8.15
CA SER A 68 -25.43 8.09 7.63
C SER A 68 -25.52 8.07 6.11
N ILE A 69 -25.33 6.89 5.53
CA ILE A 69 -25.41 6.64 4.09
C ILE A 69 -26.19 5.34 3.86
N ASP A 70 -27.33 5.48 3.20
CA ASP A 70 -28.29 4.44 2.87
C ASP A 70 -28.62 3.60 4.12
N GLY A 71 -29.07 4.30 5.17
CA GLY A 71 -29.47 3.75 6.47
C GLY A 71 -28.33 3.31 7.38
N THR A 72 -27.07 3.33 6.91
CA THR A 72 -25.90 2.90 7.69
C THR A 72 -25.16 4.11 8.26
N GLY A 73 -25.02 4.19 9.58
CA GLY A 73 -24.25 5.27 10.21
C GLY A 73 -22.78 5.25 9.76
N VAL A 74 -22.18 6.41 9.50
CA VAL A 74 -20.79 6.46 8.98
C VAL A 74 -19.75 5.86 9.94
N ASN A 75 -20.08 5.80 11.24
CA ASN A 75 -19.24 5.18 12.27
C ASN A 75 -19.53 3.68 12.49
N ASP A 76 -20.56 3.11 11.84
CA ASP A 76 -20.92 1.69 11.97
C ASP A 76 -20.12 0.82 10.99
N THR A 77 -18.85 0.59 11.33
CA THR A 77 -17.91 -0.10 10.44
C THR A 77 -18.37 -1.52 10.06
N LYS A 78 -19.09 -2.21 10.94
CA LYS A 78 -19.57 -3.58 10.70
C LYS A 78 -20.65 -3.62 9.64
N SER A 79 -21.65 -2.75 9.74
CA SER A 79 -22.67 -2.64 8.70
C SER A 79 -22.07 -2.21 7.37
N TRP A 80 -21.03 -1.37 7.38
CA TRP A 80 -20.25 -1.02 6.19
C TRP A 80 -19.50 -2.21 5.58
N GLU A 81 -18.88 -3.06 6.40
CA GLU A 81 -18.19 -4.28 5.97
C GLU A 81 -19.16 -5.29 5.32
N LEU A 82 -20.44 -5.30 5.73
CA LEU A 82 -21.49 -6.13 5.14
C LEU A 82 -22.09 -5.53 3.86
N LYS A 83 -22.03 -4.21 3.70
CA LYS A 83 -22.64 -3.51 2.56
C LYS A 83 -21.97 -3.91 1.26
N SER A 84 -22.77 -4.08 0.22
CA SER A 84 -22.23 -4.29 -1.13
C SER A 84 -21.72 -2.99 -1.71
N ARG A 85 -20.72 -3.07 -2.59
CA ARG A 85 -20.27 -1.88 -3.33
C ARG A 85 -21.43 -1.27 -4.12
N ALA A 86 -21.45 0.06 -4.20
CA ALA A 86 -22.29 0.77 -5.15
C ALA A 86 -21.89 0.43 -6.59
N LYS A 87 -22.87 0.47 -7.49
CA LYS A 87 -22.70 0.39 -8.94
C LYS A 87 -23.00 1.73 -9.58
N VAL A 88 -22.50 1.93 -10.79
CA VAL A 88 -22.83 3.12 -11.58
C VAL A 88 -24.34 3.16 -11.79
N GLY A 89 -24.97 4.28 -11.43
CA GLY A 89 -26.41 4.49 -11.48
C GLY A 89 -27.15 4.09 -10.20
N ASP A 90 -26.50 3.47 -9.21
CA ASP A 90 -27.13 3.27 -7.90
C ASP A 90 -27.33 4.63 -7.21
N THR A 91 -28.46 4.82 -6.54
CA THR A 91 -28.73 6.00 -5.72
C THR A 91 -28.78 5.59 -4.26
N TRP A 92 -27.96 6.23 -3.42
CA TRP A 92 -27.95 6.03 -1.98
C TRP A 92 -28.39 7.31 -1.28
N SER A 93 -29.13 7.16 -0.17
CA SER A 93 -29.63 8.29 0.62
C SER A 93 -28.62 8.70 1.69
N TYR A 94 -28.13 9.92 1.65
CA TYR A 94 -27.15 10.50 2.57
C TYR A 94 -27.89 11.35 3.59
N VAL A 95 -27.51 11.22 4.86
CA VAL A 95 -27.93 12.15 5.92
C VAL A 95 -26.70 12.92 6.37
N VAL A 96 -26.76 14.24 6.28
CA VAL A 96 -25.70 15.15 6.70
C VAL A 96 -26.20 16.12 7.75
N ASP A 97 -25.31 16.52 8.66
CA ASP A 97 -25.50 17.68 9.52
C ASP A 97 -24.90 18.90 8.82
N ARG A 98 -25.76 19.87 8.50
CA ARG A 98 -25.38 21.18 7.98
C ARG A 98 -25.82 22.24 8.98
N ASN A 99 -24.86 22.86 9.66
CA ASN A 99 -25.09 23.92 10.65
C ASN A 99 -26.03 23.50 11.81
N GLY A 100 -26.01 22.24 12.22
CA GLY A 100 -26.85 21.69 13.29
C GLY A 100 -28.19 21.13 12.82
N GLU A 101 -28.50 21.18 11.53
CA GLU A 101 -29.72 20.63 10.94
C GLU A 101 -29.41 19.37 10.12
N GLU A 102 -30.18 18.30 10.34
CA GLU A 102 -30.07 17.08 9.54
C GLU A 102 -30.78 17.27 8.19
N MET A 103 -30.03 17.05 7.11
CA MET A 103 -30.52 17.11 5.73
C MET A 103 -30.35 15.75 5.08
N ALA A 104 -31.42 15.25 4.45
CA ALA A 104 -31.38 14.07 3.61
C ALA A 104 -31.13 14.47 2.14
N MET A 105 -30.22 13.78 1.47
CA MET A 105 -29.83 14.02 0.09
C MET A 105 -29.69 12.69 -0.64
N ASP A 106 -30.13 12.60 -1.89
CA ASP A 106 -29.93 11.40 -2.69
C ASP A 106 -28.74 11.58 -3.62
N LEU A 107 -27.75 10.68 -3.52
CA LEU A 107 -26.55 10.70 -4.34
C LEU A 107 -26.56 9.51 -5.29
N THR A 108 -26.50 9.79 -6.59
CA THR A 108 -26.42 8.78 -7.66
C THR A 108 -24.98 8.57 -8.10
N PHE A 109 -24.43 7.39 -7.86
CA PHE A 109 -23.04 7.07 -8.19
C PHE A 109 -22.78 7.11 -9.70
N ALA A 110 -21.67 7.74 -10.07
CA ALA A 110 -21.22 7.82 -11.46
C ALA A 110 -19.97 6.97 -11.72
N SER A 111 -19.63 6.84 -13.00
CA SER A 111 -18.30 6.38 -13.38
C SER A 111 -17.24 7.40 -12.95
N PRO A 112 -16.06 6.98 -12.48
CA PRO A 112 -15.00 7.90 -12.11
C PRO A 112 -14.60 8.82 -13.27
N SER A 113 -14.21 10.05 -12.93
CA SER A 113 -13.71 11.03 -13.90
C SER A 113 -12.48 10.49 -14.66
N GLY A 114 -12.16 11.11 -15.80
CA GLY A 114 -10.98 10.74 -16.59
C GLY A 114 -9.69 10.76 -15.76
N SER A 115 -9.53 11.78 -14.90
CA SER A 115 -8.38 11.94 -14.00
C SER A 115 -8.30 10.82 -12.97
N SER A 116 -9.41 10.46 -12.31
CA SER A 116 -9.44 9.38 -11.31
C SER A 116 -9.20 8.00 -11.95
N LYS A 117 -9.75 7.76 -13.15
CA LYS A 117 -9.42 6.55 -13.92
C LYS A 117 -7.93 6.49 -14.25
N MET A 118 -7.36 7.59 -14.74
CA MET A 118 -5.93 7.68 -15.06
C MET A 118 -5.07 7.41 -13.83
N LEU A 119 -5.45 7.93 -12.66
CA LEU A 119 -4.76 7.69 -11.40
C LEU A 119 -4.75 6.20 -11.03
N ASN A 120 -5.89 5.53 -11.14
CA ASN A 120 -5.98 4.08 -10.88
C ASN A 120 -5.11 3.27 -11.86
N TYR A 121 -5.11 3.61 -13.16
CA TYR A 121 -4.24 2.96 -14.14
C TYR A 121 -2.76 3.25 -13.89
N ALA A 122 -2.41 4.47 -13.47
CA ALA A 122 -1.05 4.82 -13.11
C ALA A 122 -0.57 4.03 -11.89
N GLY A 123 -1.45 3.83 -10.90
CA GLY A 123 -1.22 2.90 -9.79
C GLY A 123 -0.97 1.48 -10.28
N PHE A 124 -1.85 0.96 -11.12
CA PHE A 124 -1.68 -0.37 -11.70
C PHE A 124 -0.34 -0.55 -12.45
N LEU A 125 0.05 0.46 -13.25
CA LEU A 125 1.35 0.47 -13.95
C LEU A 125 2.53 0.47 -12.98
N LEU A 126 2.43 1.21 -11.87
CA LEU A 126 3.43 1.15 -10.80
C LEU A 126 3.55 -0.27 -10.21
N GLY A 127 2.42 -0.94 -9.98
CA GLY A 127 2.40 -2.36 -9.60
C GLY A 127 3.14 -3.25 -10.59
N LEU A 128 2.90 -3.06 -11.89
CA LEU A 128 3.62 -3.78 -12.96
C LEU A 128 5.12 -3.50 -12.94
N ILE A 129 5.55 -2.26 -12.69
CA ILE A 129 6.97 -1.90 -12.58
C ILE A 129 7.63 -2.71 -11.45
N PHE A 130 7.00 -2.76 -10.26
CA PHE A 130 7.50 -3.57 -9.14
C PHE A 130 7.55 -5.06 -9.49
N LEU A 131 6.48 -5.60 -10.09
CA LEU A 131 6.40 -7.01 -10.48
C LEU A 131 7.50 -7.36 -11.50
N LEU A 132 7.63 -6.58 -12.57
CA LEU A 132 8.59 -6.82 -13.65
C LEU A 132 10.05 -6.66 -13.19
N CYS A 133 10.36 -5.66 -12.36
CA CYS A 133 11.70 -5.53 -11.77
C CYS A 133 12.05 -6.74 -10.88
N GLY A 134 11.09 -7.21 -10.09
CA GLY A 134 11.27 -8.39 -9.24
C GLY A 134 11.53 -9.66 -10.07
N ILE A 135 10.75 -9.88 -11.12
CA ILE A 135 10.91 -11.01 -12.05
C ILE A 135 12.25 -10.91 -12.79
N TRP A 136 12.59 -9.73 -13.30
CA TRP A 136 13.83 -9.50 -14.03
C TRP A 136 15.05 -9.91 -13.19
N VAL A 137 15.15 -9.38 -11.97
CA VAL A 137 16.23 -9.73 -11.03
C VAL A 137 16.25 -11.21 -10.69
N PHE A 138 15.09 -11.84 -10.49
CA PHE A 138 15.01 -13.28 -10.17
C PHE A 138 15.54 -14.15 -11.33
N MET A 139 15.27 -13.73 -12.56
CA MET A 139 15.70 -14.44 -13.76
C MET A 139 17.20 -14.27 -14.01
N THR A 140 17.75 -13.08 -13.83
CA THR A 140 19.15 -12.75 -14.15
C THR A 140 20.12 -13.05 -13.02
N ASN A 141 19.82 -12.64 -11.79
CA ASN A 141 20.75 -12.71 -10.66
C ASN A 141 20.41 -13.89 -9.73
N LYS A 142 21.33 -14.86 -9.62
CA LYS A 142 21.18 -16.06 -8.78
C LYS A 142 21.71 -15.90 -7.36
N SER A 143 21.94 -14.67 -6.90
CA SER A 143 22.34 -14.43 -5.51
C SER A 143 21.15 -14.55 -4.56
N TYR A 144 21.44 -14.85 -3.29
CA TYR A 144 20.41 -14.88 -2.25
C TYR A 144 19.81 -13.48 -2.00
N ALA A 145 20.61 -12.42 -2.13
CA ALA A 145 20.13 -11.04 -2.00
C ALA A 145 19.15 -10.68 -3.12
N ALA A 146 19.46 -11.04 -4.37
CA ALA A 146 18.56 -10.87 -5.50
C ALA A 146 17.21 -11.57 -5.28
N ALA A 147 17.21 -12.82 -4.79
CA ALA A 147 15.97 -13.53 -4.47
C ALA A 147 15.14 -12.81 -3.38
N LEU A 148 15.78 -12.25 -2.35
CA LEU A 148 15.08 -11.48 -1.32
C LEU A 148 14.46 -10.19 -1.87
N PHE A 149 15.21 -9.47 -2.71
CA PHE A 149 14.70 -8.27 -3.40
C PHE A 149 13.52 -8.62 -4.31
N SER A 150 13.62 -9.71 -5.09
CA SER A 150 12.55 -10.16 -5.96
C SER A 150 11.28 -10.45 -5.16
N VAL A 151 11.37 -11.18 -4.05
CA VAL A 151 10.21 -11.45 -3.19
C VAL A 151 9.63 -10.14 -2.61
N PHE A 152 10.48 -9.22 -2.12
CA PHE A 152 10.02 -7.90 -1.70
C PHE A 152 9.23 -7.19 -2.81
N SER A 153 9.81 -7.08 -4.00
CA SER A 153 9.24 -6.33 -5.12
C SER A 153 7.93 -6.94 -5.60
N ILE A 154 7.86 -8.27 -5.67
CA ILE A 154 6.66 -9.01 -6.05
C ILE A 154 5.56 -8.83 -5.00
N LEU A 155 5.86 -8.98 -3.70
CA LEU A 155 4.87 -8.77 -2.65
C LEU A 155 4.38 -7.32 -2.59
N PHE A 156 5.28 -6.35 -2.76
CA PHE A 156 4.93 -4.92 -2.72
C PHE A 156 4.08 -4.49 -3.93
N SER A 157 4.19 -5.19 -5.06
CA SER A 157 3.33 -4.93 -6.22
C SER A 157 1.84 -5.14 -5.93
N LEU A 158 1.48 -6.05 -5.01
CA LEU A 158 0.09 -6.34 -4.64
C LEU A 158 -0.65 -5.10 -4.13
N THR A 159 0.05 -4.18 -3.48
CA THR A 159 -0.50 -2.91 -2.97
C THR A 159 -1.14 -2.05 -4.07
N PHE A 160 -0.70 -2.22 -5.32
CA PHE A 160 -1.13 -1.38 -6.43
C PHE A 160 -2.15 -2.04 -7.36
N PHE A 161 -2.38 -3.34 -7.22
CA PHE A 161 -3.29 -4.06 -8.10
C PHE A 161 -4.75 -4.04 -7.64
N GLY A 162 -5.01 -3.68 -6.37
CA GLY A 162 -6.35 -3.58 -5.78
C GLY A 162 -7.05 -4.94 -5.56
N GLY A 163 -6.93 -5.86 -6.51
CA GLY A 163 -7.64 -7.13 -6.52
C GLY A 163 -9.08 -7.02 -6.99
N PRO A 164 -9.77 -8.15 -7.19
CA PRO A 164 -11.19 -8.14 -7.55
C PRO A 164 -12.07 -7.81 -6.34
N TYR A 165 -13.19 -7.15 -6.59
CA TYR A 165 -14.27 -7.09 -5.61
C TYR A 165 -14.82 -8.47 -5.28
N LEU A 166 -14.83 -8.81 -3.99
CA LEU A 166 -15.42 -10.03 -3.46
C LEU A 166 -16.79 -9.69 -2.84
N SER A 167 -17.85 -10.35 -3.32
CA SER A 167 -19.21 -10.06 -2.86
C SER A 167 -19.49 -10.56 -1.44
N SER A 168 -18.87 -11.67 -1.04
CA SER A 168 -18.96 -12.22 0.31
C SER A 168 -18.11 -11.40 1.28
N PRO A 169 -18.68 -10.90 2.40
CA PRO A 169 -17.93 -10.20 3.44
C PRO A 169 -16.75 -11.03 3.96
N ALA A 170 -16.99 -12.28 4.35
CA ALA A 170 -15.94 -13.18 4.83
C ALA A 170 -14.78 -13.37 3.84
N MET A 171 -15.06 -13.39 2.52
CA MET A 171 -14.00 -13.47 1.52
C MET A 171 -13.21 -12.15 1.40
N ARG A 172 -13.87 -10.98 1.57
CA ARG A 172 -13.18 -9.69 1.65
C ARG A 172 -12.26 -9.65 2.86
N ASP A 173 -12.72 -10.10 4.02
CA ASP A 173 -11.95 -10.07 5.26
C ASP A 173 -10.70 -10.96 5.14
N ILE A 174 -10.88 -12.20 4.66
CA ILE A 174 -9.75 -13.10 4.38
C ILE A 174 -8.77 -12.46 3.39
N SER A 175 -9.27 -11.86 2.32
CA SER A 175 -8.42 -11.18 1.34
C SER A 175 -7.65 -10.01 1.95
N ASN A 176 -8.30 -9.20 2.79
CA ASN A 176 -7.70 -8.05 3.46
C ASN A 176 -6.59 -8.50 4.42
N ILE A 177 -6.84 -9.55 5.21
CA ILE A 177 -5.84 -10.14 6.12
C ILE A 177 -4.63 -10.65 5.32
N VAL A 178 -4.88 -11.42 4.26
CA VAL A 178 -3.81 -11.99 3.43
C VAL A 178 -2.98 -10.89 2.77
N THR A 179 -3.62 -9.96 2.06
CA THR A 179 -2.93 -8.87 1.36
C THR A 179 -2.18 -7.95 2.32
N THR A 180 -2.76 -7.61 3.49
CA THR A 180 -2.11 -6.81 4.54
C THR A 180 -0.90 -7.52 5.12
N THR A 181 -1.01 -8.82 5.40
CA THR A 181 0.10 -9.63 5.91
C THR A 181 1.24 -9.72 4.91
N LEU A 182 0.92 -9.93 3.62
CA LEU A 182 1.90 -9.98 2.54
C LEU A 182 2.59 -8.62 2.33
N PHE A 183 1.84 -7.52 2.43
CA PHE A 183 2.37 -6.15 2.38
C PHE A 183 3.38 -5.88 3.51
N LEU A 184 3.02 -6.21 4.76
CA LEU A 184 3.95 -6.11 5.89
C LEU A 184 5.18 -7.02 5.71
N GLY A 185 4.96 -8.23 5.20
CA GLY A 185 6.01 -9.17 4.84
C GLY A 185 7.00 -8.59 3.83
N ALA A 186 6.52 -7.82 2.84
CA ALA A 186 7.38 -7.17 1.84
C ALA A 186 8.46 -6.30 2.51
N PHE A 187 8.11 -5.51 3.52
CA PHE A 187 9.07 -4.69 4.26
C PHE A 187 10.10 -5.51 5.04
N ALA A 188 9.69 -6.64 5.64
CA ALA A 188 10.61 -7.56 6.29
C ALA A 188 11.61 -8.16 5.27
N TYR A 189 11.15 -8.50 4.06
CA TYR A 189 12.03 -8.92 2.96
C TYR A 189 12.98 -7.81 2.51
N LEU A 190 12.52 -6.54 2.44
CA LEU A 190 13.35 -5.39 2.11
C LEU A 190 14.50 -5.21 3.11
N VAL A 191 14.19 -5.24 4.41
CA VAL A 191 15.22 -5.15 5.46
C VAL A 191 16.22 -6.30 5.34
N LYS A 192 15.71 -7.53 5.19
CA LYS A 192 16.57 -8.71 5.06
C LYS A 192 17.47 -8.65 3.84
N PHE A 193 16.93 -8.15 2.72
CA PHE A 193 17.71 -7.88 1.51
C PHE A 193 18.86 -6.91 1.80
N LEU A 194 18.59 -5.74 2.39
CA LEU A 194 19.61 -4.72 2.66
C LEU A 194 20.66 -5.15 3.69
N LEU A 195 20.30 -6.02 4.64
CA LEU A 195 21.25 -6.61 5.58
C LEU A 195 22.21 -7.61 4.91
N GLN A 196 21.73 -8.30 3.87
CA GLN A 196 22.50 -9.31 3.12
C GLN A 196 23.32 -8.69 1.98
N PHE A 197 22.86 -7.58 1.42
CA PHE A 197 23.50 -6.88 0.32
C PHE A 197 24.66 -5.96 0.79
N PRO A 198 25.77 -5.86 0.04
CA PRO A 198 26.12 -6.60 -1.19
C PRO A 198 26.84 -7.93 -0.93
N SER A 199 27.43 -8.09 0.25
CA SER A 199 27.92 -9.37 0.78
C SER A 199 27.61 -9.41 2.28
N GLN A 200 27.47 -10.61 2.84
CA GLN A 200 26.92 -10.84 4.19
C GLN A 200 27.84 -10.23 5.27
N ARG A 201 27.60 -8.95 5.63
CA ARG A 201 28.43 -8.19 6.58
C ARG A 201 27.82 -8.04 7.97
N SER A 202 26.55 -8.39 8.16
CA SER A 202 25.85 -8.21 9.43
C SER A 202 25.60 -9.53 10.17
N PRO A 203 25.87 -9.61 11.50
CA PRO A 203 25.44 -10.73 12.34
C PRO A 203 23.92 -10.95 12.34
N LEU A 204 23.16 -9.88 12.03
CA LEU A 204 21.70 -9.89 11.89
C LEU A 204 21.23 -10.45 10.53
N GLY A 205 22.13 -10.85 9.64
CA GLY A 205 21.81 -11.61 8.43
C GLY A 205 21.75 -13.13 8.65
N THR A 206 21.89 -13.60 9.90
CA THR A 206 21.92 -15.02 10.26
C THR A 206 20.52 -15.60 10.49
N SER A 207 20.39 -16.93 10.55
CA SER A 207 19.10 -17.61 10.70
C SER A 207 18.36 -17.25 12.00
N LYS A 208 19.09 -16.92 13.08
CA LYS A 208 18.49 -16.51 14.37
C LYS A 208 17.87 -15.12 14.30
N ALA A 209 18.38 -14.23 13.45
CA ALA A 209 17.83 -12.89 13.26
C ALA A 209 16.51 -12.89 12.48
N ASN A 210 16.12 -14.00 11.85
CA ASN A 210 14.82 -14.11 11.18
C ASN A 210 13.66 -13.90 12.15
N TYR A 211 13.78 -14.27 13.42
CA TYR A 211 12.73 -14.02 14.41
C TYR A 211 12.56 -12.52 14.69
N LEU A 212 13.65 -11.75 14.70
CA LEU A 212 13.58 -10.29 14.87
C LEU A 212 13.02 -9.61 13.62
N ILE A 213 13.34 -10.13 12.43
CA ILE A 213 12.90 -9.55 11.16
C ILE A 213 11.46 -9.91 10.83
N PHE A 214 11.02 -11.16 11.01
CA PHE A 214 9.67 -11.60 10.63
C PHE A 214 8.72 -11.74 11.82
N GLY A 215 9.23 -11.78 13.05
CA GLY A 215 8.42 -11.91 14.27
C GLY A 215 7.37 -10.81 14.41
N PRO A 216 7.70 -9.51 14.23
CA PRO A 216 6.70 -8.46 14.28
C PRO A 216 5.59 -8.59 13.22
N VAL A 217 5.93 -9.01 12.00
CA VAL A 217 4.91 -9.29 10.95
C VAL A 217 4.00 -10.44 11.38
N VAL A 218 4.56 -11.55 11.86
CA VAL A 218 3.78 -12.72 12.28
C VAL A 218 2.90 -12.38 13.49
N LEU A 219 3.45 -11.67 14.47
CA LEU A 219 2.70 -11.23 15.65
C LEU A 219 1.53 -10.33 15.23
N LEU A 220 1.77 -9.35 14.37
CA LEU A 220 0.74 -8.43 13.91
C LEU A 220 -0.32 -9.15 13.08
N ALA A 221 0.07 -10.09 12.21
CA ALA A 221 -0.87 -10.91 11.45
C ALA A 221 -1.74 -11.78 12.36
N VAL A 222 -1.15 -12.40 13.40
CA VAL A 222 -1.89 -13.18 14.40
C VAL A 222 -2.86 -12.28 15.17
N ILE A 223 -2.44 -11.09 15.59
CA ILE A 223 -3.33 -10.13 16.25
C ILE A 223 -4.48 -9.75 15.32
N ILE A 224 -4.21 -9.40 14.06
CA ILE A 224 -5.25 -9.06 13.07
C ILE A 224 -6.24 -10.22 12.91
N ILE A 225 -5.76 -11.46 12.74
CA ILE A 225 -6.62 -12.65 12.60
C ILE A 225 -7.48 -12.86 13.85
N ILE A 226 -6.89 -12.75 15.04
CA ILE A 226 -7.63 -12.90 16.31
C ILE A 226 -8.70 -11.82 16.42
N LEU A 227 -8.37 -10.58 16.08
CA LEU A 227 -9.33 -9.48 16.13
C LEU A 227 -10.46 -9.66 15.11
N GLU A 228 -10.18 -10.17 13.91
CA GLU A 228 -11.23 -10.47 12.94
C GLU A 228 -12.15 -11.61 13.43
N LEU A 229 -11.57 -12.66 13.99
CA LEU A 229 -12.31 -13.86 14.43
C LEU A 229 -13.13 -13.63 15.69
N LEU A 230 -12.68 -12.74 16.58
CA LEU A 230 -13.36 -12.46 17.85
C LEU A 230 -14.49 -11.43 17.72
N ASP A 231 -14.79 -10.96 16.50
CA ASP A 231 -15.85 -9.99 16.15
C ASP A 231 -16.06 -8.92 17.24
N PRO A 232 -15.02 -8.11 17.52
CA PRO A 232 -15.07 -7.20 18.64
C PRO A 232 -16.02 -6.05 18.31
N GLU A 233 -17.21 -6.08 18.90
CA GLU A 233 -18.00 -4.87 19.18
C GLU A 233 -17.20 -3.83 20.00
N TRP A 234 -15.98 -4.17 20.44
CA TRP A 234 -15.15 -3.38 21.34
C TRP A 234 -14.62 -2.08 20.72
N VAL A 235 -15.15 -0.98 21.26
CA VAL A 235 -14.51 0.32 21.60
C VAL A 235 -13.53 0.85 20.55
N THR A 236 -13.86 1.99 19.94
CA THR A 236 -13.03 2.84 19.06
C THR A 236 -11.54 2.90 19.41
N GLY A 237 -11.18 2.76 20.70
CA GLY A 237 -9.80 2.66 21.20
C GLY A 237 -8.99 1.46 20.68
N LEU A 238 -9.56 0.27 20.52
CA LEU A 238 -8.82 -0.92 20.06
C LEU A 238 -8.46 -0.79 18.57
N ARG A 239 -9.41 -0.33 17.75
CA ARG A 239 -9.20 -0.04 16.32
C ARG A 239 -8.15 1.05 16.12
N THR A 240 -8.21 2.11 16.95
CA THR A 240 -7.19 3.17 16.95
C THR A 240 -5.80 2.62 17.33
N GLY A 241 -5.73 1.81 18.39
CA GLY A 241 -4.50 1.14 18.81
C GLY A 241 -3.89 0.27 17.71
N MET A 242 -4.73 -0.46 16.97
CA MET A 242 -4.27 -1.27 15.82
C MET A 242 -3.74 -0.42 14.67
N ARG A 243 -4.42 0.68 14.32
CA ARG A 243 -3.93 1.62 13.30
C ARG A 243 -2.56 2.20 13.68
N VAL A 244 -2.40 2.56 14.96
CA VAL A 244 -1.11 3.05 15.49
C VAL A 244 -0.05 1.96 15.45
N LEU A 245 -0.35 0.74 15.92
CA LEU A 245 0.59 -0.39 15.91
C LEU A 245 1.04 -0.74 14.48
N PHE A 246 0.11 -0.74 13.54
CA PHE A 246 0.38 -0.94 12.12
C PHE A 246 1.32 0.15 11.56
N GLY A 247 1.00 1.42 11.83
CA GLY A 247 1.85 2.56 11.44
C GLY A 247 3.25 2.48 12.04
N LEU A 248 3.36 2.19 13.33
CA LEU A 248 4.64 2.00 14.02
C LEU A 248 5.45 0.83 13.43
N THR A 249 4.77 -0.24 13.01
CA THR A 249 5.42 -1.39 12.37
C THR A 249 6.01 -0.99 11.02
N ILE A 250 5.28 -0.23 10.21
CA ILE A 250 5.80 0.30 8.93
C ILE A 250 7.00 1.21 9.20
N VAL A 251 6.88 2.16 10.12
CA VAL A 251 7.98 3.09 10.47
C VAL A 251 9.20 2.33 10.97
N TYR A 252 9.02 1.29 11.77
CA TYR A 252 10.10 0.42 12.24
C TYR A 252 10.85 -0.24 11.08
N TYR A 253 10.16 -0.94 10.17
CA TYR A 253 10.83 -1.62 9.06
C TYR A 253 11.43 -0.65 8.06
N PHE A 254 10.70 0.42 7.73
CA PHE A 254 11.15 1.43 6.79
C PHE A 254 12.37 2.18 7.32
N GLY A 255 12.34 2.61 8.58
CA GLY A 255 13.46 3.23 9.26
C GLY A 255 14.68 2.30 9.30
N TRP A 256 14.49 1.02 9.62
CA TRP A 256 15.58 0.05 9.61
C TRP A 256 16.17 -0.15 8.20
N ALA A 257 15.34 -0.25 7.17
CA ALA A 257 15.79 -0.35 5.77
C ALA A 257 16.63 0.87 5.38
N LEU A 258 16.12 2.07 5.61
CA LEU A 258 16.80 3.32 5.26
C LEU A 258 18.11 3.50 6.03
N LEU A 259 18.12 3.27 7.34
CA LEU A 259 19.33 3.33 8.16
C LEU A 259 20.38 2.32 7.71
N THR A 260 19.97 1.13 7.30
CA THR A 260 20.89 0.11 6.77
C THR A 260 21.52 0.57 5.47
N LEU A 261 20.75 1.15 4.55
CA LEU A 261 21.25 1.66 3.28
C LEU A 261 22.18 2.87 3.47
N ILE A 262 21.82 3.82 4.33
CA ILE A 262 22.65 4.99 4.66
C ILE A 262 23.96 4.57 5.34
N LYS A 263 23.88 3.68 6.34
CA LYS A 263 25.08 3.15 7.00
C LYS A 263 25.98 2.44 6.00
N ARG A 264 25.40 1.67 5.07
CA ARG A 264 26.15 1.00 4.00
C ARG A 264 26.88 2.01 3.12
N TYR A 265 26.18 3.04 2.65
CA TYR A 265 26.76 4.11 1.86
C TYR A 265 27.95 4.75 2.60
N ASN A 266 27.75 5.20 3.84
CA ASN A 266 28.78 5.86 4.63
C ASN A 266 30.00 4.96 4.92
N SER A 267 29.79 3.65 5.06
CA SER A 267 30.86 2.68 5.36
C SER A 267 31.68 2.20 4.14
N SER A 268 31.27 2.52 2.92
CA SER A 268 31.91 2.06 1.68
C SER A 268 32.72 3.16 1.00
N THR A 269 33.82 2.80 0.32
CA THR A 269 34.61 3.73 -0.51
C THR A 269 33.84 4.14 -1.77
N ALA A 270 34.23 5.23 -2.43
CA ALA A 270 33.56 5.70 -3.65
C ALA A 270 33.54 4.64 -4.78
N GLU A 271 34.66 3.93 -4.95
CA GLU A 271 34.79 2.82 -5.90
C GLU A 271 33.87 1.66 -5.52
N GLU A 272 33.85 1.25 -4.25
CA GLU A 272 32.97 0.16 -3.79
C GLU A 272 31.49 0.52 -3.98
N ARG A 273 31.11 1.77 -3.71
CA ARG A 273 29.73 2.24 -3.88
C ARG A 273 29.29 2.20 -5.34
N SER A 274 30.17 2.55 -6.27
CA SER A 274 29.89 2.55 -7.70
C SER A 274 29.83 1.13 -8.27
N ALA A 275 30.83 0.31 -7.93
CA ALA A 275 30.95 -1.07 -8.38
C ALA A 275 29.78 -1.94 -7.92
N LYS A 276 29.34 -1.77 -6.66
CA LYS A 276 28.25 -2.56 -6.07
C LYS A 276 26.87 -1.91 -6.20
N GLY A 277 26.74 -0.83 -6.98
CA GLY A 277 25.44 -0.17 -7.20
C GLY A 277 24.80 0.50 -5.98
N ILE A 278 25.53 0.71 -4.87
CA ILE A 278 25.01 1.34 -3.64
C ILE A 278 24.58 2.79 -3.94
N ASN A 279 25.34 3.52 -4.75
CA ASN A 279 24.98 4.89 -5.18
C ASN A 279 23.61 4.90 -5.88
N LEU A 280 23.38 3.94 -6.76
CA LEU A 280 22.16 3.86 -7.55
C LEU A 280 20.94 3.57 -6.66
N MET A 281 21.06 2.61 -5.75
CA MET A 281 20.01 2.31 -4.77
C MET A 281 19.68 3.52 -3.88
N LEU A 282 20.70 4.23 -3.38
CA LEU A 282 20.46 5.40 -2.53
C LEU A 282 19.76 6.52 -3.28
N ILE A 283 20.19 6.83 -4.51
CA ILE A 283 19.55 7.85 -5.34
C ILE A 283 18.09 7.47 -5.63
N GLY A 284 17.82 6.23 -6.03
CA GLY A 284 16.46 5.79 -6.31
C GLY A 284 15.57 5.77 -5.07
N ALA A 285 16.12 5.45 -3.89
CA ALA A 285 15.41 5.58 -2.61
C ALA A 285 15.08 7.05 -2.29
N ILE A 286 16.04 7.96 -2.43
CA ILE A 286 15.82 9.40 -2.19
C ILE A 286 14.76 9.95 -3.14
N LEU A 287 14.95 9.76 -4.45
CA LEU A 287 14.02 10.26 -5.46
C LEU A 287 12.63 9.61 -5.36
N GLY A 288 12.58 8.35 -4.94
CA GLY A 288 11.32 7.65 -4.76
C GLY A 288 10.53 8.08 -3.53
N LEU A 289 11.20 8.45 -2.44
CA LEU A 289 10.58 8.69 -1.14
C LEU A 289 10.41 10.18 -0.81
N VAL A 290 11.37 11.02 -1.16
CA VAL A 290 11.35 12.45 -0.78
C VAL A 290 10.08 13.18 -1.25
N PRO A 291 9.58 13.00 -2.49
CA PRO A 291 8.34 13.63 -2.92
C PRO A 291 7.15 13.28 -2.01
N ILE A 292 7.02 12.00 -1.64
CA ILE A 292 5.95 11.54 -0.73
C ILE A 292 6.13 12.13 0.67
N LEU A 293 7.35 12.14 1.20
CA LEU A 293 7.62 12.71 2.53
C LEU A 293 7.29 14.21 2.58
N ILE A 294 7.61 14.96 1.52
CA ILE A 294 7.23 16.38 1.40
C ILE A 294 5.71 16.52 1.43
N LEU A 295 4.97 15.72 0.66
CA LEU A 295 3.51 15.75 0.68
C LEU A 295 2.93 15.40 2.05
N ILE A 296 3.47 14.39 2.72
CA ILE A 296 3.05 14.01 4.07
C ILE A 296 3.25 15.17 5.04
N ILE A 297 4.40 15.84 4.99
CA ILE A 297 4.69 16.99 5.85
C ILE A 297 3.71 18.13 5.57
N ILE A 298 3.47 18.48 4.30
CA ILE A 298 2.55 19.57 3.94
C ILE A 298 1.13 19.23 4.39
N ASN A 299 0.64 18.03 4.11
CA ASN A 299 -0.70 17.59 4.52
C ASN A 299 -0.86 17.51 6.04
N THR A 300 0.24 17.31 6.79
CA THR A 300 0.21 17.31 8.25
C THR A 300 0.17 18.72 8.82
N VAL A 301 0.93 19.65 8.24
CA VAL A 301 1.02 21.04 8.70
C VAL A 301 -0.15 21.89 8.22
N SER A 302 -0.65 21.62 7.01
CA SER A 302 -1.73 22.35 6.36
C SER A 302 -2.65 21.39 5.59
N PRO A 303 -3.57 20.70 6.28
CA PRO A 303 -4.42 19.66 5.68
C PRO A 303 -5.34 20.14 4.55
N SER A 304 -5.67 21.43 4.52
CA SER A 304 -6.52 22.04 3.49
C SER A 304 -5.74 22.49 2.25
N THR A 305 -4.41 22.35 2.23
CA THR A 305 -3.59 22.74 1.09
C THR A 305 -3.64 21.67 0.00
N ILE A 306 -4.16 22.05 -1.18
CA ILE A 306 -4.16 21.22 -2.38
C ILE A 306 -2.88 21.51 -3.17
N ILE A 307 -2.05 20.47 -3.38
CA ILE A 307 -0.83 20.59 -4.19
C ILE A 307 -1.12 20.10 -5.61
N PRO A 308 -0.94 20.94 -6.65
CA PRO A 308 -1.11 20.53 -8.04
C PRO A 308 -0.24 19.30 -8.36
N GLY A 309 -0.88 18.24 -8.85
CA GLY A 309 -0.20 16.99 -9.18
C GLY A 309 0.26 16.14 -7.98
N GLY A 310 -0.07 16.53 -6.75
CA GLY A 310 0.29 15.79 -5.53
C GLY A 310 -0.20 14.34 -5.54
N ASP A 311 -1.36 14.08 -6.14
CA ASP A 311 -1.91 12.73 -6.28
C ASP A 311 -1.01 11.79 -7.10
N TYR A 312 -0.09 12.31 -7.93
CA TYR A 312 0.83 11.50 -8.73
C TYR A 312 2.19 11.28 -8.07
N ALA A 313 2.48 11.91 -6.93
CA ALA A 313 3.80 11.79 -6.29
C ALA A 313 4.14 10.35 -5.91
N PHE A 314 3.15 9.50 -5.62
CA PHE A 314 3.41 8.09 -5.31
C PHE A 314 4.06 7.32 -6.48
N LEU A 315 3.94 7.80 -7.73
CA LEU A 315 4.58 7.20 -8.90
C LEU A 315 6.11 7.23 -8.81
N THR A 316 6.68 8.14 -8.02
CA THR A 316 8.14 8.19 -7.80
C THR A 316 8.65 6.94 -7.10
N LEU A 317 7.80 6.21 -6.37
CA LEU A 317 8.16 4.92 -5.76
C LEU A 317 8.70 3.91 -6.79
N GLY A 318 8.32 4.03 -8.06
CA GLY A 318 8.82 3.17 -9.14
C GLY A 318 10.33 3.26 -9.33
N LEU A 319 10.95 4.38 -8.91
CA LEU A 319 12.41 4.55 -8.95
C LEU A 319 13.14 3.60 -7.98
N ILE A 320 12.48 3.14 -6.92
CA ILE A 320 13.06 2.21 -5.95
C ILE A 320 13.34 0.84 -6.59
N PRO A 321 12.35 0.09 -7.11
CA PRO A 321 12.60 -1.21 -7.70
C PRO A 321 13.47 -1.12 -8.96
N ILE A 322 13.32 -0.06 -9.76
CA ILE A 322 14.14 0.17 -10.97
C ILE A 322 15.62 0.31 -10.60
N SER A 323 15.94 1.23 -9.68
CA SER A 323 17.33 1.47 -9.28
C SER A 323 17.95 0.26 -8.58
N PHE A 324 17.18 -0.46 -7.77
CA PHE A 324 17.66 -1.65 -7.07
C PHE A 324 17.90 -2.81 -8.04
N ALA A 325 17.00 -3.00 -9.02
CA ALA A 325 17.17 -4.02 -10.05
C ALA A 325 18.39 -3.75 -10.94
N LEU A 326 18.58 -2.49 -11.37
CA LEU A 326 19.76 -2.08 -12.11
C LEU A 326 21.05 -2.27 -11.30
N ALA A 327 21.02 -1.97 -10.01
CA ALA A 327 22.17 -2.15 -9.12
C ALA A 327 22.52 -3.63 -8.90
N LEU A 328 21.52 -4.51 -8.82
CA LEU A 328 21.72 -5.96 -8.68
C LEU A 328 22.20 -6.63 -9.96
N ASN A 329 21.86 -6.08 -11.13
CA ASN A 329 22.26 -6.62 -12.43
C ASN A 329 23.49 -5.93 -13.03
N LYS A 330 24.21 -5.13 -12.24
CA LYS A 330 25.50 -4.54 -12.63
C LYS A 330 26.68 -5.52 -12.56
N GLU A 331 26.46 -6.71 -11.99
CA GLU A 331 27.44 -7.81 -11.90
C GLU A 331 27.44 -8.70 -13.14
#